data_AF-A0A762M6V8-F1
#
_entry.id   AF-A0A762M6V8-F1
#
_cell.length_a   1.000
_cell.length_b   1.000
_cell.length_c   1.000
_cell.angle_alpha   90.00
_cell.angle_beta   90.00
_cell.angle_gamma   90.00
#
_symmetry.space_group_name_H-M   'P 1'
#
loop_
_entity.id
_entity.type
_entity.pdbx_description
1 polymer ?
#
loop_
_entity_poly.entity_id
_entity_poly.type
_entity_poly.pdbx_seq_one_letter_code
_entity_poly.pdbx_strand_id
1 'polypeptide(L)'
;AVIAAKLNCAPDVHAIKEALALALPSVQGQMENLAVDMGYTPGVLALFYKVAIGSGVAPLVIFMGVGAMTDFGPLLANPRTLLLGAAAQFGIFATVLGALTLNYFGLISFTLPQAAAIGIIGGADGPTAIYLSGKLAPELLGAIAVAAYSYMALVPLIQPPIMKALTSETERKIRMVQLRTVSKREKILFPVVLLLLVALLLPDAA
;
A
#
# COMPACT_ATOMS: atom_id res chain seq x y z
N ALA A 1 -18.06 -31.97 4.28
CA ALA A 1 -19.46 -32.27 3.87
C ALA A 1 -20.42 -31.12 4.18
N VAL A 2 -20.60 -30.73 5.46
CA VAL A 2 -21.56 -29.65 5.86
C VAL A 2 -21.27 -28.31 5.18
N ILE A 3 -20.00 -27.88 5.16
CA ILE A 3 -19.57 -26.62 4.52
C ILE A 3 -19.88 -26.60 3.03
N ALA A 4 -19.53 -27.67 2.32
CA ALA A 4 -19.77 -27.81 0.88
C ALA A 4 -21.27 -27.82 0.53
N ALA A 5 -22.10 -28.43 1.38
CA ALA A 5 -23.55 -28.41 1.21
C ALA A 5 -24.15 -27.01 1.40
N LYS A 6 -23.59 -26.19 2.30
CA LYS A 6 -24.01 -24.79 2.49
C LYS A 6 -23.52 -23.85 1.39
N LEU A 7 -22.36 -24.14 0.81
CA LEU A 7 -21.76 -23.37 -0.30
C LEU A 7 -22.16 -23.88 -1.69
N ASN A 8 -22.94 -24.96 -1.78
CA ASN A 8 -23.32 -25.62 -3.04
C ASN A 8 -22.13 -25.95 -3.94
N CYS A 9 -21.03 -26.44 -3.36
CA CYS A 9 -19.80 -26.78 -4.09
C CYS A 9 -19.34 -28.22 -3.81
N ALA A 10 -18.28 -28.66 -4.49
CA ALA A 10 -17.68 -29.96 -4.23
C ALA A 10 -17.07 -30.02 -2.81
N PRO A 11 -17.13 -31.16 -2.11
CA PRO A 11 -16.53 -31.34 -0.79
C PRO A 11 -15.00 -31.48 -0.86
N ASP A 12 -14.34 -30.49 -1.44
CA ASP A 12 -12.90 -30.41 -1.63
C ASP A 12 -12.35 -29.09 -1.05
N VAL A 13 -11.12 -29.11 -0.54
CA VAL A 13 -10.51 -27.94 0.13
C VAL A 13 -10.27 -26.79 -0.84
N HIS A 14 -9.81 -27.07 -2.06
CA HIS A 14 -9.58 -26.03 -3.06
C HIS A 14 -10.92 -25.50 -3.58
N ALA A 15 -11.86 -26.39 -3.90
CA ALA A 15 -13.19 -25.99 -4.35
C ALA A 15 -13.95 -25.14 -3.32
N ILE A 16 -13.83 -25.45 -2.02
CA ILE A 16 -14.43 -24.64 -0.95
C ILE A 16 -13.79 -23.26 -0.87
N LYS A 17 -12.46 -23.14 -1.03
CA LYS A 17 -11.78 -21.84 -1.03
C LYS A 17 -12.23 -20.95 -2.19
N GLU A 18 -12.29 -21.51 -3.40
CA GLU A 18 -12.76 -20.78 -4.58
C GLU A 18 -14.24 -20.36 -4.42
N ALA A 19 -15.10 -21.29 -3.97
CA ALA A 19 -16.50 -20.99 -3.73
C ALA A 19 -16.70 -19.91 -2.64
N LEU A 20 -15.88 -19.94 -1.59
CA LEU A 20 -15.93 -18.97 -0.50
C LEU A 20 -15.42 -17.60 -0.96
N ALA A 21 -14.35 -17.55 -1.77
CA ALA A 21 -13.83 -16.30 -2.33
C ALA A 21 -14.83 -15.57 -3.25
N LEU A 22 -15.67 -16.32 -3.97
CA LEU A 22 -16.73 -15.79 -4.83
C LEU A 22 -18.03 -15.49 -4.07
N ALA A 23 -18.17 -15.95 -2.82
CA ALA A 23 -19.37 -15.76 -2.02
C ALA A 23 -19.48 -14.33 -1.47
N LEU A 24 -20.71 -13.91 -1.17
CA LEU A 24 -20.97 -12.62 -0.53
C LEU A 24 -20.33 -12.57 0.88
N PRO A 25 -19.88 -11.39 1.36
CA PRO A 25 -19.31 -11.25 2.70
C PRO A 25 -20.23 -11.72 3.83
N SER A 26 -21.55 -11.53 3.67
CA SER A 26 -22.53 -12.03 4.63
C SER A 26 -22.57 -13.56 4.69
N VAL A 27 -22.41 -14.23 3.54
CA VAL A 27 -22.34 -15.70 3.45
C VAL A 27 -21.03 -16.17 4.08
N GLN A 28 -19.90 -15.54 3.78
CA GLN A 28 -18.62 -15.86 4.43
C GLN A 28 -18.71 -15.75 5.96
N GLY A 29 -19.29 -14.67 6.49
CA GLY A 29 -19.49 -14.49 7.93
C GLY A 29 -20.42 -15.55 8.56
N GLN A 30 -21.46 -15.99 7.86
CA GLN A 30 -22.30 -17.10 8.31
C GLN A 30 -21.53 -18.43 8.34
N MET A 31 -20.65 -18.66 7.36
CA MET A 31 -19.80 -19.84 7.33
C MET A 31 -18.75 -19.83 8.45
N GLU A 32 -18.19 -18.66 8.79
CA GLU A 32 -17.33 -18.48 9.95
C GLU A 32 -18.08 -18.81 11.26
N ASN A 33 -19.30 -18.29 11.43
CA ASN A 33 -20.13 -18.60 12.60
C ASN A 33 -20.45 -20.10 12.70
N LEU A 34 -20.78 -20.75 11.59
CA LEU A 34 -21.02 -22.18 11.56
C LEU A 34 -19.77 -22.98 11.99
N ALA A 35 -18.57 -22.53 11.62
CA ALA A 35 -17.33 -23.15 12.08
C ALA A 35 -17.13 -22.97 13.60
N VAL A 36 -17.55 -21.83 14.16
CA VAL A 36 -17.55 -21.58 15.61
C VAL A 36 -18.55 -22.49 16.33
N ASP A 37 -19.74 -22.69 15.76
CA ASP A 37 -20.75 -23.62 16.29
C ASP A 37 -20.24 -25.07 16.33
N MET A 38 -19.27 -25.41 15.48
CA MET A 38 -18.58 -26.71 15.49
C MET A 38 -17.46 -26.81 16.55
N GLY A 39 -17.27 -25.78 17.38
CA GLY A 39 -16.29 -25.75 18.46
C GLY A 39 -14.91 -25.22 18.05
N TYR A 40 -14.74 -24.70 16.83
CA TYR A 40 -13.48 -24.08 16.42
C TYR A 40 -13.41 -22.61 16.85
N THR A 41 -12.26 -22.17 17.34
CA THR A 41 -12.03 -20.77 17.71
C THR A 41 -11.06 -20.10 16.74
N PRO A 42 -11.28 -18.83 16.35
CA PRO A 42 -10.29 -18.09 15.57
C PRO A 42 -8.95 -18.00 16.30
N GLY A 43 -7.85 -18.19 15.57
CA GLY A 43 -6.52 -17.98 16.12
C GLY A 43 -6.29 -16.52 16.53
N VAL A 44 -5.42 -16.29 17.50
CA VAL A 44 -5.14 -14.93 18.04
C VAL A 44 -4.68 -13.96 16.94
N LEU A 45 -3.81 -14.41 16.03
CA LEU A 45 -3.35 -13.59 14.90
C LEU A 45 -4.48 -13.27 13.91
N ALA A 46 -5.46 -14.16 13.75
CA ALA A 46 -6.63 -13.90 12.91
C ALA A 46 -7.51 -12.80 13.52
N LEU A 47 -7.63 -12.76 14.86
CA LEU A 47 -8.33 -11.69 15.55
C LEU A 47 -7.62 -10.34 15.36
N PHE A 48 -6.30 -10.30 15.53
CA PHE A 48 -5.53 -9.07 15.26
C PHE A 48 -5.66 -8.63 13.81
N TYR A 49 -5.57 -9.55 12.85
CA TYR A 49 -5.77 -9.21 11.45
C TYR A 49 -7.16 -8.62 11.22
N LYS A 50 -8.23 -9.29 11.67
CA LYS A 50 -9.62 -8.86 11.45
C LYS A 50 -9.91 -7.48 12.06
N VAL A 51 -9.43 -7.23 13.28
CA VAL A 51 -9.71 -5.98 14.00
C VAL A 51 -8.80 -4.84 13.56
N ALA A 52 -7.50 -5.09 13.38
CA ALA A 52 -6.51 -4.03 13.21
C ALA A 52 -6.26 -3.71 11.73
N ILE A 53 -5.97 -4.72 10.90
CA ILE A 53 -5.52 -4.53 9.51
C ILE A 53 -6.69 -4.64 8.53
N GLY A 54 -7.52 -5.67 8.65
CA GLY A 54 -8.67 -5.93 7.77
C GLY A 54 -9.76 -4.86 7.88
N SER A 55 -9.86 -4.18 9.03
CA SER A 55 -10.72 -3.00 9.19
C SER A 55 -10.14 -1.73 8.56
N GLY A 56 -8.84 -1.73 8.23
CA GLY A 56 -8.10 -0.57 7.76
C GLY A 56 -7.61 0.39 8.85
N VAL A 57 -7.93 0.17 10.14
CA VAL A 57 -7.63 1.12 11.21
C VAL A 57 -6.13 1.24 11.50
N ALA A 58 -5.44 0.12 11.68
CA ALA A 58 -4.02 0.12 12.05
C ALA A 58 -3.11 0.83 11.05
N PRO A 59 -3.15 0.56 9.73
CA PRO A 59 -2.29 1.27 8.79
C PRO A 59 -2.56 2.79 8.78
N LEU A 60 -3.82 3.22 8.95
CA LEU A 60 -4.16 4.65 9.02
C LEU A 60 -3.64 5.32 10.29
N VAL A 61 -3.71 4.65 11.44
CA VAL A 61 -3.14 5.16 12.70
C VAL A 61 -1.62 5.28 12.61
N ILE A 62 -0.95 4.30 12.00
CA ILE A 62 0.50 4.37 11.77
C ILE A 62 0.82 5.52 10.81
N PHE A 63 0.05 5.69 9.74
CA PHE A 63 0.24 6.77 8.77
C PHE A 63 0.00 8.15 9.38
N MET A 64 -0.97 8.30 10.28
CA MET A 64 -1.14 9.50 11.09
C MET A 64 0.11 9.80 11.93
N GLY A 65 0.74 8.77 12.51
CA GLY A 65 2.03 8.90 13.20
C GLY A 65 3.15 9.40 12.29
N VAL A 66 3.25 8.89 11.05
CA VAL A 66 4.20 9.39 10.03
C VAL A 66 3.95 10.88 9.75
N GLY A 67 2.69 11.28 9.58
CA GLY A 67 2.30 12.68 9.42
C GLY A 67 2.73 13.57 10.59
N ALA A 68 2.58 13.08 11.83
CA ALA A 68 3.00 13.79 13.04
C ALA A 68 4.53 13.92 13.19
N MET A 69 5.30 12.99 12.62
CA MET A 69 6.77 13.00 12.64
C MET A 69 7.39 13.79 11.47
N THR A 70 6.59 14.21 10.48
CA THR A 70 7.10 14.85 9.25
C THR A 70 7.27 16.37 9.43
N ASP A 71 8.46 16.91 9.15
CA ASP A 71 8.67 18.36 9.03
C ASP A 71 8.43 18.85 7.60
N PHE A 72 7.41 19.66 7.42
CA PHE A 72 7.08 20.27 6.13
C PHE A 72 7.93 21.51 5.81
N GLY A 73 8.75 22.02 6.74
CA GLY A 73 9.59 23.21 6.53
C GLY A 73 10.41 23.16 5.24
N PRO A 74 11.23 22.12 5.00
CA PRO A 74 12.01 21.99 3.78
C PRO A 74 11.17 21.94 2.49
N LEU A 75 10.01 21.28 2.56
CA LEU A 75 9.07 21.14 1.44
C LEU A 75 8.46 22.49 1.05
N LEU A 76 7.93 23.22 2.05
CA LEU A 76 7.36 24.55 1.84
C LEU A 76 8.43 25.56 1.41
N ALA A 77 9.66 25.42 1.90
CA ALA A 77 10.71 26.37 1.57
C ALA A 77 11.08 26.36 0.07
N ASN A 78 10.99 25.19 -0.59
CA ASN A 78 11.13 25.08 -2.04
C ASN A 78 10.01 24.19 -2.63
N PRO A 79 8.83 24.77 -2.92
CA PRO A 79 7.67 24.00 -3.36
C PRO A 79 7.87 23.26 -4.68
N ARG A 80 8.85 23.66 -5.51
CA ARG A 80 9.17 22.97 -6.76
C ARG A 80 9.61 21.53 -6.52
N THR A 81 10.08 21.21 -5.32
CA THR A 81 10.45 19.84 -4.94
C THR A 81 9.25 18.89 -4.88
N LEU A 82 8.01 19.39 -4.77
CA LEU A 82 6.79 18.58 -4.91
C LEU A 82 6.71 17.88 -6.27
N LEU A 83 7.19 18.53 -7.35
CA LEU A 83 7.18 17.94 -8.68
C LEU A 83 8.18 16.78 -8.81
N LEU A 84 9.28 16.82 -8.07
CA LEU A 84 10.19 15.68 -7.98
C LEU A 84 9.50 14.50 -7.29
N GLY A 85 8.70 14.78 -6.25
CA GLY A 85 7.84 13.78 -5.61
C GLY A 85 6.82 13.17 -6.57
N ALA A 86 6.20 13.98 -7.44
CA ALA A 86 5.27 13.48 -8.47
C ALA A 86 5.96 12.53 -9.45
N ALA A 87 7.15 12.90 -9.95
CA ALA A 87 7.94 12.03 -10.83
C ALA A 87 8.43 10.75 -10.11
N ALA A 88 8.74 10.83 -8.81
CA ALA A 88 9.16 9.67 -8.03
C ALA A 88 8.09 8.57 -7.95
N GLN A 89 6.80 8.94 -8.03
CA GLN A 89 5.69 7.97 -8.04
C GLN A 89 5.59 7.19 -9.36
N PHE A 90 6.32 7.56 -10.42
CA PHE A 90 6.35 6.80 -11.67
C PHE A 90 6.77 5.33 -11.46
N GLY A 91 7.60 5.06 -10.44
CA GLY A 91 8.01 3.70 -10.07
C GLY A 91 6.82 2.78 -9.77
N ILE A 92 5.74 3.30 -9.17
CA ILE A 92 4.51 2.54 -8.93
C ILE A 92 3.92 2.07 -10.25
N PHE A 93 3.65 3.01 -11.17
CA PHE A 93 3.02 2.71 -12.46
C PHE A 93 3.89 1.78 -13.32
N ALA A 94 5.21 1.99 -13.34
CA ALA A 94 6.14 1.11 -14.02
C ALA A 94 6.10 -0.32 -13.44
N THR A 95 5.96 -0.47 -12.13
CA THR A 95 5.87 -1.77 -11.45
C THR A 95 4.54 -2.47 -11.77
N VAL A 96 3.42 -1.73 -11.81
CA VAL A 96 2.12 -2.27 -12.26
C VAL A 96 2.20 -2.77 -13.70
N LEU A 97 2.76 -1.96 -14.61
CA LEU A 97 2.98 -2.35 -16.01
C LEU A 97 3.86 -3.60 -16.12
N GLY A 98 4.92 -3.69 -15.30
CA GLY A 98 5.76 -4.87 -15.21
C GLY A 98 4.99 -6.12 -14.77
N ALA A 99 4.17 -6.03 -13.72
CA ALA A 99 3.36 -7.14 -13.24
C ALA A 99 2.32 -7.60 -14.30
N LEU A 100 1.65 -6.67 -14.96
CA LEU A 100 0.73 -6.98 -16.06
C LEU A 100 1.44 -7.59 -17.28
N THR A 101 2.68 -7.16 -17.54
CA THR A 101 3.50 -7.72 -18.62
C THR A 101 3.94 -9.15 -18.30
N LEU A 102 4.28 -9.45 -17.05
CA LEU A 102 4.56 -10.83 -16.61
C LEU A 102 3.34 -11.75 -16.78
N ASN A 103 2.13 -11.22 -16.53
CA ASN A 103 0.88 -11.93 -16.79
C ASN A 103 0.65 -12.12 -18.29
N TYR A 104 0.88 -11.09 -19.11
CA TYR A 104 0.74 -11.16 -20.56
C TYR A 104 1.66 -12.22 -21.20
N PHE A 105 2.90 -12.35 -20.71
CA PHE A 105 3.83 -13.39 -21.17
C PHE A 105 3.54 -14.79 -20.59
N GLY A 106 2.51 -14.94 -19.76
CA GLY A 106 2.10 -16.23 -19.19
C GLY A 106 3.09 -16.82 -18.19
N LEU A 107 4.01 -16.01 -17.64
CA LEU A 107 5.00 -16.47 -16.66
C LEU A 107 4.36 -16.68 -15.29
N ILE A 108 3.62 -15.66 -14.82
CA ILE A 108 2.94 -15.66 -13.53
C ILE A 108 1.61 -14.94 -13.71
N SER A 109 0.52 -15.53 -13.22
CA SER A 109 -0.79 -14.90 -13.34
C SER A 109 -0.97 -13.80 -12.29
N PHE A 110 -1.19 -12.58 -12.75
CA PHE A 110 -1.55 -11.43 -11.92
C PHE A 110 -2.84 -10.81 -12.41
N THR A 111 -3.84 -10.75 -11.54
CA THR A 111 -5.03 -9.93 -11.78
C THR A 111 -4.69 -8.45 -11.64
N LEU A 112 -5.52 -7.57 -12.20
CA LEU A 112 -5.30 -6.12 -12.08
C LEU A 112 -5.25 -5.62 -10.62
N PRO A 113 -6.14 -6.05 -9.69
CA PRO A 113 -6.05 -5.66 -8.28
C PRO A 113 -4.75 -6.10 -7.61
N GLN A 114 -4.27 -7.31 -7.92
CA GLN A 114 -2.99 -7.83 -7.41
C GLN A 114 -1.82 -7.03 -7.97
N ALA A 115 -1.80 -6.77 -9.29
CA ALA A 115 -0.77 -5.95 -9.92
C ALA A 115 -0.72 -4.53 -9.33
N ALA A 116 -1.89 -3.92 -9.07
CA ALA A 116 -2.00 -2.61 -8.43
C ALA A 116 -1.44 -2.62 -6.99
N ALA A 117 -1.76 -3.65 -6.20
CA ALA A 117 -1.22 -3.81 -4.84
C ALA A 117 0.31 -3.99 -4.83
N ILE A 118 0.87 -4.75 -5.78
CA ILE A 118 2.32 -4.92 -5.95
C ILE A 118 2.98 -3.58 -6.34
N GLY A 119 2.32 -2.80 -7.19
CA GLY A 119 2.81 -1.51 -7.66
C GLY A 119 3.18 -0.53 -6.55
N ILE A 120 2.38 -0.47 -5.47
CA ILE A 120 2.57 0.50 -4.38
C ILE A 120 3.91 0.35 -3.66
N ILE A 121 4.56 -0.82 -3.75
CA ILE A 121 5.93 -1.01 -3.25
C ILE A 121 6.89 0.06 -3.83
N GLY A 122 6.69 0.43 -5.10
CA GLY A 122 7.48 1.46 -5.79
C GLY A 122 7.37 2.87 -5.19
N GLY A 123 6.35 3.12 -4.37
CA GLY A 123 6.18 4.38 -3.63
C GLY A 123 7.02 4.47 -2.35
N ALA A 124 7.62 3.35 -1.91
CA ALA A 124 8.42 3.23 -0.69
C ALA A 124 7.71 3.72 0.59
N ASP A 125 6.40 3.49 0.67
CA ASP A 125 5.57 3.86 1.83
C ASP A 125 4.83 2.63 2.38
N GLY A 126 5.35 2.09 3.49
CA GLY A 126 4.88 0.84 4.10
C GLY A 126 3.42 0.88 4.57
N PRO A 127 3.01 1.85 5.40
CA PRO A 127 1.62 1.98 5.85
C PRO A 127 0.61 2.03 4.70
N THR A 128 0.91 2.77 3.64
CA THR A 128 0.02 2.88 2.46
C THR A 128 0.03 1.60 1.63
N ALA A 129 1.18 0.94 1.47
CA ALA A 129 1.26 -0.37 0.80
C ALA A 129 0.42 -1.43 1.53
N ILE A 130 0.49 -1.45 2.86
CA ILE A 130 -0.33 -2.34 3.71
C ILE A 130 -1.81 -2.01 3.55
N TYR A 131 -2.18 -0.73 3.59
CA TYR A 131 -3.56 -0.30 3.43
C TYR A 131 -4.16 -0.70 2.07
N LEU A 132 -3.47 -0.38 0.97
CA LEU A 132 -3.98 -0.68 -0.36
C LEU A 132 -4.00 -2.19 -0.64
N SER A 133 -2.94 -2.92 -0.25
CA SER A 133 -2.93 -4.38 -0.38
C SER A 133 -4.01 -5.03 0.46
N GLY A 134 -4.28 -4.53 1.67
CA GLY A 134 -5.37 -5.03 2.51
C GLY A 134 -6.77 -4.83 1.90
N LYS A 135 -6.93 -3.87 0.98
CA LYS A 135 -8.19 -3.62 0.25
C LYS A 135 -8.27 -4.31 -1.10
N LEU A 136 -7.16 -4.38 -1.85
CA LEU A 136 -7.15 -4.87 -3.24
C LEU A 136 -6.74 -6.33 -3.39
N ALA A 137 -5.77 -6.79 -2.59
CA ALA A 137 -5.24 -8.16 -2.65
C ALA A 137 -4.83 -8.64 -1.25
N PRO A 138 -5.80 -8.89 -0.35
CA PRO A 138 -5.53 -9.28 1.03
C PRO A 138 -4.65 -10.53 1.15
N GLU A 139 -4.76 -11.44 0.19
CA GLU A 139 -3.98 -12.67 0.09
C GLU A 139 -2.49 -12.45 -0.21
N LEU A 140 -2.14 -11.32 -0.83
CA LEU A 140 -0.75 -10.95 -1.16
C LEU A 140 -0.09 -10.04 -0.10
N LEU A 141 -0.84 -9.62 0.91
CA LEU A 141 -0.39 -8.65 1.92
C LEU A 141 0.94 -9.04 2.56
N GLY A 142 1.12 -10.32 2.91
CA GLY A 142 2.34 -10.80 3.58
C GLY A 142 3.58 -10.57 2.72
N ALA A 143 3.54 -10.99 1.45
CA ALA A 143 4.66 -10.84 0.54
C ALA A 143 4.95 -9.36 0.21
N ILE A 144 3.90 -8.56 0.00
CA ILE A 144 4.01 -7.13 -0.29
C ILE A 144 4.63 -6.38 0.90
N ALA A 145 4.16 -6.60 2.11
CA ALA A 145 4.66 -5.92 3.30
C ALA A 145 6.13 -6.26 3.59
N VAL A 146 6.50 -7.55 3.47
CA VAL A 146 7.89 -8.00 3.64
C VAL A 146 8.79 -7.34 2.60
N ALA A 147 8.42 -7.42 1.32
CA ALA A 147 9.19 -6.82 0.24
C ALA A 147 9.33 -5.31 0.40
N ALA A 148 8.26 -4.61 0.79
CA ALA A 148 8.26 -3.17 1.00
C ALA A 148 9.31 -2.75 2.03
N TYR A 149 9.27 -3.29 3.25
CA TYR A 149 10.22 -2.90 4.31
C TYR A 149 11.64 -3.39 4.03
N SER A 150 11.81 -4.56 3.42
CA SER A 150 13.13 -5.03 3.00
C SER A 150 13.75 -4.10 1.94
N TYR A 151 13.00 -3.71 0.91
CA TYR A 151 13.53 -2.85 -0.16
C TYR A 151 13.73 -1.40 0.29
N MET A 152 12.90 -0.87 1.19
CA MET A 152 13.14 0.42 1.83
C MET A 152 14.48 0.44 2.59
N ALA A 153 14.83 -0.64 3.29
CA ALA A 153 16.12 -0.76 3.97
C ALA A 153 17.31 -0.89 2.99
N LEU A 154 17.06 -1.33 1.75
CA LEU A 154 18.09 -1.46 0.71
C LEU A 154 18.30 -0.17 -0.12
N VAL A 155 17.57 0.92 0.18
CA VAL A 155 17.76 2.22 -0.50
C VAL A 155 19.23 2.68 -0.52
N PRO A 156 20.02 2.58 0.58
CA PRO A 156 21.44 2.95 0.56
C PRO A 156 22.30 2.08 -0.37
N LEU A 157 21.84 0.89 -0.73
CA LEU A 157 22.53 -0.01 -1.66
C LEU A 157 22.09 0.23 -3.12
N ILE A 158 20.80 0.49 -3.34
CA ILE A 158 20.20 0.62 -4.68
C ILE A 158 20.36 2.04 -5.23
N GLN A 159 20.09 3.07 -4.41
CA GLN A 159 20.03 4.45 -4.87
C GLN A 159 21.40 5.01 -5.30
N PRO A 160 22.51 4.84 -4.56
CA PRO A 160 23.78 5.47 -4.94
C PRO A 160 24.36 4.98 -6.27
N PRO A 161 24.30 3.68 -6.64
CA PRO A 161 24.70 3.22 -7.97
C PRO A 161 23.88 3.86 -9.10
N ILE A 162 22.56 4.02 -8.93
CA ILE A 162 21.69 4.67 -9.92
C ILE A 162 22.10 6.15 -10.09
N MET A 163 22.33 6.85 -8.98
CA MET A 163 22.83 8.23 -9.01
C MET A 163 24.16 8.32 -9.75
N LYS A 164 25.06 7.35 -9.52
CA LYS A 164 26.36 7.26 -10.21
C LYS A 164 26.23 7.06 -11.72
N ALA A 165 25.23 6.29 -12.15
CA ALA A 165 24.99 5.95 -13.55
C ALA A 165 24.32 7.07 -14.36
N LEU A 166 23.40 7.84 -13.74
CA LEU A 166 22.56 8.79 -14.47
C LEU A 166 22.99 10.26 -14.35
N THR A 167 23.55 10.68 -13.22
CA THR A 167 23.89 12.10 -13.00
C THR A 167 25.34 12.39 -13.35
N SER A 168 25.63 13.57 -13.88
CA SER A 168 26.99 14.01 -14.18
C SER A 168 27.69 14.61 -12.95
N GLU A 169 29.03 14.68 -12.95
CA GLU A 169 29.77 15.33 -11.87
C GLU A 169 29.49 16.82 -11.73
N THR A 170 29.18 17.51 -12.84
CA THR A 170 28.88 18.94 -12.86
C THR A 170 27.55 19.21 -12.15
N GLU A 171 26.51 18.40 -12.40
CA GLU A 171 25.22 18.49 -11.71
C GLU A 171 25.33 18.21 -10.20
N ARG A 172 26.14 17.21 -9.80
CA ARG A 172 26.35 16.87 -8.38
C ARG A 172 27.04 17.98 -7.58
N LYS A 173 27.75 18.90 -8.25
CA LYS A 173 28.49 20.01 -7.62
C LYS A 173 27.67 21.31 -7.55
N ILE A 174 26.40 21.31 -7.99
CA ILE A 174 25.50 22.46 -7.90
C ILE A 174 25.28 22.83 -6.42
N ARG A 175 25.47 24.11 -6.10
CA ARG A 175 25.23 24.64 -4.74
C ARG A 175 23.74 24.91 -4.55
N MET A 176 23.14 24.23 -3.57
CA MET A 176 21.76 24.51 -3.17
C MET A 176 21.71 25.80 -2.34
N VAL A 177 20.76 26.68 -2.67
CA VAL A 177 20.53 27.93 -1.93
C VAL A 177 19.95 27.60 -0.56
N GLN A 178 20.26 28.43 0.45
CA GLN A 178 19.63 28.33 1.76
C GLN A 178 18.11 28.45 1.64
N LEU A 179 17.41 27.59 2.38
CA LEU A 179 15.96 27.53 2.36
C LEU A 179 15.37 28.83 2.90
N ARG A 180 14.26 29.29 2.30
CA ARG A 180 13.52 30.46 2.81
C ARG A 180 12.97 30.16 4.21
N THR A 181 12.78 31.19 5.00
CA THR A 181 12.07 31.08 6.28
C THR A 181 10.60 30.79 6.03
N VAL A 182 10.12 29.67 6.54
CA VAL A 182 8.70 29.29 6.44
C VAL A 182 7.97 29.78 7.69
N SER A 183 6.89 30.52 7.49
CA SER A 183 6.13 31.06 8.61
C SER A 183 5.37 29.96 9.36
N LYS A 184 5.17 30.13 10.67
CA LYS A 184 4.37 29.19 11.47
C LYS A 184 2.94 29.05 10.95
N ARG A 185 2.37 30.15 10.43
CA ARG A 185 1.03 30.15 9.82
C ARG A 185 0.99 29.28 8.55
N GLU A 186 1.99 29.39 7.68
CA GLU A 186 2.08 28.59 6.46
C GLU A 186 2.16 27.10 6.79
N LYS A 187 2.97 26.71 7.80
CA LYS A 187 3.04 25.31 8.27
C LYS A 187 1.69 24.78 8.80
N ILE A 188 0.92 25.62 9.49
CA ILE A 188 -0.40 25.23 10.04
C ILE A 188 -1.47 25.15 8.95
N LEU A 189 -1.47 26.08 7.99
CA LEU A 189 -2.47 26.10 6.92
C LEU A 189 -2.20 25.02 5.86
N PHE A 190 -0.95 24.62 5.66
CA PHE A 190 -0.57 23.63 4.65
C PHE A 190 -1.40 22.32 4.69
N PRO A 191 -1.50 21.58 5.82
CA PRO A 191 -2.30 20.36 5.86
C PRO A 191 -3.78 20.59 5.61
N VAL A 192 -4.33 21.76 5.99
CA VAL A 192 -5.74 22.10 5.75
C VAL A 192 -5.98 22.34 4.26
N VAL A 193 -5.11 23.09 3.60
CA VAL A 193 -5.18 23.32 2.15
C VAL A 193 -4.99 22.02 1.39
N LEU A 194 -4.05 21.17 1.82
CA LEU A 194 -3.83 19.84 1.24
C LEU A 194 -5.09 18.97 1.37
N LEU A 195 -5.72 18.92 2.54
CA LEU A 195 -6.95 18.16 2.77
C LEU A 195 -8.08 18.65 1.87
N LEU A 196 -8.30 19.97 1.78
CA LEU A 196 -9.31 20.54 0.88
C LEU A 196 -9.04 20.19 -0.58
N LEU A 197 -7.77 20.20 -1.00
CA LEU A 197 -7.38 19.81 -2.34
C LEU A 197 -7.67 18.32 -2.62
N VAL A 198 -7.39 17.44 -1.66
CA VAL A 198 -7.72 16.01 -1.74
C VAL A 198 -9.24 15.84 -1.85
N ALA A 199 -10.02 16.52 -1.01
CA ALA A 199 -11.48 16.47 -1.05
C ALA A 199 -12.07 16.92 -2.40
N LEU A 200 -11.42 17.88 -3.08
CA LEU A 200 -11.88 18.42 -4.35
C LEU A 200 -11.45 17.58 -5.56
N LEU A 201 -10.23 17.03 -5.57
CA LEU A 201 -9.63 16.42 -6.76
C LEU A 201 -9.58 14.89 -6.73
N LEU A 202 -9.40 14.27 -5.56
CA LEU A 202 -9.25 12.81 -5.43
C LEU A 202 -9.82 12.34 -4.08
N PRO A 203 -11.16 12.25 -3.94
CA PRO A 203 -11.80 11.92 -2.67
C PRO A 203 -11.52 10.49 -2.19
N ASP A 204 -11.16 9.57 -3.08
CA ASP A 204 -10.77 8.20 -2.71
C ASP A 204 -9.46 8.14 -1.89
N ALA A 205 -8.68 9.23 -1.90
CA ALA A 205 -7.48 9.38 -1.08
C ALA A 205 -7.74 10.07 0.28
N ALA A 206 -9.01 10.37 0.61
CA ALA A 206 -9.42 10.96 1.88
C ALA A 206 -9.55 9.94 3.02
#